data_AF-A0A7W8X995-F1
#
_entry.id   AF-A0A7W8X995-F1
#
_cell.length_a   1.000
_cell.length_b   1.000
_cell.length_c   1.000
_cell.angle_alpha   90.00
_cell.angle_beta   90.00
_cell.angle_gamma   90.00
#
_symmetry.space_group_name_H-M   'P 1'
#
loop_
_entity.id
_entity.type
_entity.pdbx_description
1 polymer ?
#
loop_
_entity_poly.entity_id
_entity_poly.type
_entity_poly.pdbx_seq_one_letter_code
_entity_poly.pdbx_strand_id
1 'polypeptide(L)' 'MTYLWVYEGTLDETGTVLTLDCEGPDFEKAGRTARYQDIITIKDENTRNFSSRTQNPDGTWKPVMSSDYNRISAV' A
#
# COMPACT_ATOMS: atom_id res chain seq x y z
N MET A 1 2.58 -18.12 -10.18
CA MET A 1 3.77 -17.64 -9.45
C MET A 1 3.35 -17.49 -8.00
N THR A 2 4.02 -18.17 -7.09
CA THR A 2 3.73 -18.12 -5.66
C THR A 2 4.78 -17.22 -5.04
N TYR A 3 4.39 -16.03 -4.59
CA TYR A 3 5.26 -15.12 -3.85
C TYR A 3 4.53 -14.70 -2.57
N LEU A 4 5.17 -14.89 -1.43
CA LEU A 4 4.66 -14.42 -0.14
C LEU A 4 5.16 -13.00 0.07
N TRP A 5 4.21 -12.07 0.13
CA TRP A 5 4.50 -10.67 0.43
C TRP A 5 4.64 -10.51 1.94
N VAL A 6 5.84 -10.09 2.37
CA VAL A 6 6.12 -9.75 3.77
C VAL A 6 6.07 -8.24 3.88
N TYR A 7 5.21 -7.76 4.76
CA TYR A 7 5.00 -6.33 4.98
C TYR A 7 5.58 -5.91 6.32
N GLU A 8 6.32 -4.81 6.33
CA GLU A 8 6.79 -4.12 7.53
C GLU A 8 6.11 -2.75 7.59
N GLY A 9 5.56 -2.40 8.75
CA GLY A 9 4.63 -1.29 8.85
C GLY A 9 4.98 -0.27 9.92
N THR A 10 4.66 1.00 9.65
CA THR A 10 4.66 2.08 10.64
C THR A 10 3.32 2.79 10.64
N LEU A 11 2.81 3.07 11.85
CA LEU A 11 1.64 3.91 12.06
C LEU A 11 2.13 5.31 12.40
N ASP A 12 1.55 6.32 11.76
CA ASP A 12 1.90 7.71 12.03
C ASP A 12 1.47 8.15 13.45
N GLU A 13 1.97 9.32 13.89
CA GLU A 13 1.70 9.84 15.24
C GLU A 13 0.20 10.13 15.47
N THR A 14 -0.56 10.40 14.41
CA THR A 14 -2.00 10.64 14.51
C THR A 14 -2.80 9.34 14.67
N GLY A 15 -2.19 8.18 14.38
CA GLY A 15 -2.84 6.88 14.40
C GLY A 15 -3.79 6.65 13.22
N THR A 16 -3.72 7.46 12.16
CA THR A 16 -4.67 7.41 11.03
C THR A 16 -4.04 6.94 9.73
N VAL A 17 -2.71 6.95 9.61
CA VAL A 17 -1.99 6.54 8.40
C VAL A 17 -1.06 5.37 8.73
N LEU A 18 -1.44 4.18 8.26
CA LEU A 18 -0.60 2.98 8.30
C LEU A 18 0.12 2.83 6.96
N THR A 19 1.44 2.98 6.96
CA THR A 19 2.29 2.73 5.79
C THR A 19 2.92 1.36 5.93
N LEU A 20 2.79 0.52 4.90
CA LEU A 20 3.31 -0.84 4.85
C LEU A 20 4.31 -0.95 3.69
N ASP A 21 5.58 -1.15 4.01
CA ASP A 21 6.66 -1.40 3.07
C ASP A 21 6.76 -2.90 2.76
N CYS A 22 6.96 -3.23 1.48
CA CYS A 22 7.27 -4.59 1.07
C CYS A 22 8.13 -4.64 -0.20
N GLU A 23 8.72 -5.82 -0.44
CA GLU A 23 9.41 -6.14 -1.69
C GLU A 23 8.69 -7.30 -2.37
N GLY A 24 8.66 -7.29 -3.69
CA GLY A 24 8.10 -8.39 -4.47
C GLY A 24 8.43 -8.32 -5.96
N PRO A 25 7.88 -9.23 -6.77
CA PRO A 25 8.22 -9.33 -8.19
C PRO A 25 7.91 -8.05 -8.96
N ASP A 26 8.90 -7.57 -9.71
CA ASP A 26 8.75 -6.40 -10.57
C ASP A 26 7.81 -6.71 -11.75
N PHE A 27 6.71 -5.95 -11.85
CA PHE A 27 5.69 -6.12 -12.88
C PHE A 27 6.15 -5.68 -14.27
N GLU A 28 7.13 -4.77 -14.35
CA GLU A 28 7.67 -4.24 -15.61
C GLU A 28 8.92 -5.03 -16.06
N LYS A 29 9.67 -5.61 -15.11
CA LYS A 29 10.93 -6.33 -15.39
C LYS A 29 10.95 -7.73 -14.77
N ALA A 30 10.51 -8.71 -15.55
CA ALA A 30 10.52 -10.11 -15.15
C ALA A 30 11.88 -10.56 -14.57
N GLY A 31 11.85 -11.25 -13.43
CA GLY A 31 13.03 -11.76 -12.74
C GLY A 31 13.70 -10.77 -11.77
N ARG A 32 13.19 -9.53 -11.65
CA ARG A 32 13.64 -8.57 -10.64
C ARG A 32 12.63 -8.44 -9.50
N THR A 33 13.09 -7.88 -8.39
CA THR A 33 12.24 -7.40 -7.31
C THR A 33 12.15 -5.87 -7.36
N ALA A 34 11.00 -5.35 -6.94
CA ALA A 34 10.75 -3.93 -6.76
C ALA A 34 10.23 -3.68 -5.34
N ARG A 35 10.36 -2.42 -4.91
CA ARG A 35 9.81 -1.94 -3.65
C ARG A 35 8.41 -1.41 -3.87
N TYR A 36 7.55 -1.71 -2.91
CA TYR A 36 6.16 -1.30 -2.90
C TYR A 36 5.81 -0.72 -1.54
N GLN A 37 4.85 0.18 -1.54
CA GLN A 37 4.21 0.66 -0.33
C GLN A 37 2.70 0.61 -0.50
N ASP A 38 2.05 -0.03 0.47
CA ASP A 38 0.61 -0.02 0.63
C ASP A 38 0.28 0.89 1.81
N ILE A 39 -0.62 1.85 1.61
CA ILE A 39 -0.93 2.90 2.59
C ILE A 39 -2.43 2.85 2.87
N ILE A 40 -2.78 2.65 4.13
CA ILE A 40 -4.16 2.76 4.62
C ILE A 40 -4.30 4.08 5.37
N THR A 41 -5.27 4.88 4.96
CA THR A 41 -5.61 6.15 5.61
C THR A 41 -7.04 6.12 6.12
N ILE A 42 -7.22 6.21 7.43
CA ILE A 42 -8.52 6.42 8.06
C ILE A 42 -8.87 7.89 7.93
N LYS A 43 -9.99 8.19 7.24
CA LYS A 43 -10.44 9.58 7.05
C LYS A 43 -11.45 9.98 8.13
N ASP A 44 -12.35 9.06 8.48
CA ASP A 44 -13.35 9.21 9.53
C ASP A 44 -13.84 7.82 10.02
N GLU A 45 -14.88 7.80 10.85
CA GLU A 45 -15.47 6.58 11.42
C GLU A 45 -15.95 5.56 10.36
N ASN A 46 -16.34 6.04 9.18
CA ASN A 46 -17.00 5.25 8.15
C ASN A 46 -16.22 5.19 6.83
N THR A 47 -15.18 5.99 6.66
CA THR A 47 -14.43 6.04 5.41
C THR A 47 -12.93 5.84 5.60
N ARG A 48 -12.34 5.03 4.71
CA ARG A 48 -10.88 4.86 4.61
C ARG A 48 -10.45 4.81 3.15
N ASN A 49 -9.22 5.22 2.89
CA ASN A 49 -8.55 5.00 1.61
C ASN A 49 -7.50 3.90 1.76
N PHE A 50 -7.35 3.11 0.71
CA PHE A 50 -6.17 2.29 0.46
C PHE A 50 -5.50 2.83 -0.80
N SER A 51 -4.18 2.98 -0.78
CA SER A 51 -3.40 3.30 -1.96
C SER A 51 -2.14 2.45 -2.01
N SER A 52 -1.70 2.11 -3.22
CA SER A 52 -0.47 1.38 -3.46
C SER A 52 0.44 2.17 -4.39
N ARG A 53 1.75 2.14 -4.13
CA ARG A 53 2.78 2.78 -4.96
C ARG A 53 4.00 1.89 -5.08
N THR A 54 4.70 1.98 -6.19
CA THR A 54 5.95 1.26 -6.45
C THR A 54 7.11 2.25 -6.58
N GLN A 55 8.30 1.85 -6.15
CA GLN A 55 9.48 2.72 -6.20
C GLN A 55 10.16 2.61 -7.57
N ASN A 56 10.35 3.75 -8.22
CA ASN A 56 11.15 3.86 -9.43
C ASN A 56 12.65 3.70 -9.10
N PRO A 57 13.50 3.40 -10.10
CA PRO A 57 14.96 3.30 -9.91
C PRO A 57 15.63 4.58 -9.38
N ASP A 58 15.01 5.74 -9.57
CA ASP A 58 15.47 7.03 -9.05
C ASP A 58 15.05 7.30 -7.59
N GLY A 59 14.36 6.34 -6.96
CA GLY A 59 13.88 6.41 -5.58
C GLY A 59 12.52 7.11 -5.43
N THR A 60 11.96 7.69 -6.49
CA THR A 60 10.63 8.30 -6.46
C THR A 60 9.53 7.24 -6.41
N TRP A 61 8.37 7.61 -5.86
CA TRP A 61 7.22 6.70 -5.79
C TRP A 61 6.23 6.97 -6.92
N LYS A 62 5.86 5.92 -7.64
CA LYS A 62 4.83 5.93 -8.70
C LYS A 62 3.56 5.28 -8.17
N PRO A 63 2.40 5.97 -8.17
CA PRO A 63 1.12 5.37 -7.81
C PRO A 63 0.78 4.18 -8.71
N VAL A 64 0.26 3.11 -8.12
CA VAL A 64 -0.18 1.91 -8.82
C VAL A 64 -1.70 1.83 -8.79
N MET A 65 -2.31 2.02 -7.62
CA MET A 65 -3.76 2.04 -7.48
C MET A 65 -4.22 2.83 -6.26
N SER A 66 -5.51 3.17 -6.23
CA SER A 66 -6.19 3.66 -5.01
C SER A 66 -7.63 3.16 -4.96
N SER A 67 -8.17 3.01 -3.76
CA SER A 67 -9.55 2.59 -3.52
C SER A 67 -10.08 3.25 -2.25
N ASP A 68 -11.28 3.83 -2.37
CA ASP A 68 -12.03 4.36 -1.24
C ASP A 68 -13.04 3.33 -0.76
N TYR A 69 -13.03 3.07 0.54
CA TYR A 69 -13.93 2.14 1.21
C TYR A 69 -14.90 2.92 2.08
N ASN A 70 -16.17 2.55 1.98
CA ASN A 70 -17.23 3.01 2.87
C ASN A 70 -17.68 1.83 3.73
N ARG A 71 -17.76 2.03 5.04
CA ARG A 71 -18.32 1.06 5.98
C ARG A 71 -19.81 0.89 5.65
N ILE A 72 -20.22 -0.35 5.42
CA ILE A 72 -21.64 -0.72 5.38
C ILE A 72 -22.03 -1.19 6.78
N SER A 73 -23.06 -0.60 7.36
CA SER A 73 -23.62 -1.08 8.63
C SER A 73 -24.19 -2.49 8.42
N ALA A 74 -23.94 -3.38 9.37
CA ALA A 74 -24.67 -4.64 9.42
C ALA A 74 -26.15 -4.32 9.70
N VAL A 75 -27.04 -4.86 8.87
CA VAL A 75 -28.50 -4.81 9.05
C VAL A 75 -28.91 -5.76 10.18
#